data_AF-A0A369LRR5-F1
#
_entry.id   AF-A0A369LRR5-F1
#
_cell.length_a   1.000
_cell.length_b   1.000
_cell.length_c   1.000
_cell.angle_alpha   90.00
_cell.angle_beta   90.00
_cell.angle_gamma   90.00
#
_symmetry.space_group_name_H-M   'P 1'
#
loop_
_entity.id
_entity.type
_entity.pdbx_description
1 polymer ?
#
loop_
_entity_poly.entity_id
_entity_poly.type
_entity_poly.pdbx_seq_one_letter_code
_entity_poly.pdbx_strand_id
1 'polypeptide(L)' 'CAAACPRTRHIESPDEIDPAWLAGCGAVGVTAGASTPEGQIDAVAAFLEAL' A
#
# COMPACT_ATOMS: atom_id res chain seq x y z
N CYS A 1 8.23 6.86 -7.67
CA CYS A 1 6.76 6.68 -7.51
C CYS A 1 6.03 7.99 -7.23
N ALA A 2 6.34 8.73 -6.14
CA ALA A 2 5.62 9.96 -5.80
C ALA A 2 5.66 11.07 -6.88
N ALA A 3 6.74 11.16 -7.66
CA ALA A 3 6.84 12.10 -8.79
C ALA A 3 5.91 11.75 -9.97
N ALA A 4 5.49 10.48 -10.09
CA ALA A 4 4.60 10.00 -11.16
C ALA A 4 3.14 9.89 -10.70
N CYS A 5 2.91 9.58 -9.42
CA CYS A 5 1.58 9.50 -8.82
C CYS A 5 1.55 10.27 -7.49
N PRO A 6 0.86 11.41 -7.40
CA PRO A 6 0.77 12.22 -6.18
C PRO A 6 0.13 11.49 -4.99
N ARG A 7 -0.65 10.42 -5.25
CA ARG A 7 -1.28 9.57 -4.22
C ARG A 7 -0.39 8.42 -3.74
N THR A 8 0.91 8.43 -4.09
CA THR A 8 1.87 7.46 -3.55
C THR A 8 2.08 7.71 -2.06
N ARG A 9 1.96 6.66 -1.25
CA ARG A 9 2.27 6.67 0.18
C ARG A 9 3.37 5.66 0.46
N HIS A 10 4.29 6.02 1.36
CA HIS A 10 5.28 5.10 1.92
C HIS A 10 4.78 4.65 3.28
N ILE A 11 4.81 3.35 3.54
CA ILE A 11 4.37 2.71 4.79
C ILE A 11 5.39 1.64 5.17
N GLU A 12 5.57 1.38 6.45
CA GLU A 12 6.39 0.27 6.95
C GLU A 12 5.52 -0.91 7.43
N SER A 13 4.24 -0.66 7.70
CA SER A 13 3.27 -1.65 8.19
C SER A 13 1.85 -1.43 7.64
N PRO A 14 0.99 -2.47 7.59
CA PRO A 14 -0.41 -2.33 7.14
C PRO A 14 -1.23 -1.36 8.00
N ASP A 15 -0.92 -1.26 9.29
CA ASP A 15 -1.66 -0.40 10.24
C ASP A 15 -1.50 1.11 9.95
N GLU A 16 -0.51 1.48 9.14
CA GLU A 16 -0.33 2.86 8.68
C GLU A 16 -1.26 3.23 7.52
N ILE A 17 -1.97 2.27 6.92
CA ILE A 17 -2.87 2.52 5.80
C ILE A 17 -4.18 3.13 6.32
N ASP A 18 -4.44 4.38 5.92
CA ASP A 18 -5.73 5.03 6.16
C ASP A 18 -6.71 4.71 5.01
N PRO A 19 -7.88 4.10 5.29
CA PRO A 19 -8.91 3.81 4.30
C PRO A 19 -9.36 5.04 3.50
N ALA A 20 -9.28 6.25 4.08
CA ALA A 20 -9.62 7.48 3.39
C ALA A 20 -8.71 7.75 2.18
N TRP A 21 -7.49 7.18 2.14
CA TRP A 21 -6.60 7.29 0.98
C TRP A 21 -7.11 6.53 -0.24
N LEU A 22 -7.96 5.53 -0.03
CA LEU A 22 -8.50 4.64 -1.05
C LEU A 22 -9.88 5.12 -1.56
N ALA A 23 -10.46 6.14 -0.93
CA ALA A 23 -11.73 6.70 -1.35
C ALA A 23 -11.69 7.13 -2.83
N GLY A 24 -12.59 6.54 -3.63
CA GLY A 24 -12.71 6.77 -5.07
C GLY A 24 -11.66 6.08 -5.93
N CYS A 25 -10.80 5.22 -5.37
CA CYS A 25 -9.82 4.44 -6.11
C CYS A 25 -10.45 3.12 -6.60
N GLY A 26 -10.45 2.87 -7.92
CA GLY A 26 -10.87 1.59 -8.49
C GLY A 26 -9.75 0.54 -8.55
N ALA A 27 -8.49 0.95 -8.38
CA ALA A 27 -7.33 0.08 -8.37
C ALA A 27 -6.24 0.66 -7.45
N VAL A 28 -5.51 -0.23 -6.77
CA VAL A 28 -4.40 0.10 -5.88
C VAL A 28 -3.19 -0.75 -6.28
N GLY A 29 -2.04 -0.12 -6.45
CA GLY A 29 -0.77 -0.80 -6.71
C GLY A 29 0.08 -0.85 -5.45
N VAL A 30 0.61 -2.02 -5.12
CA VAL A 30 1.51 -2.23 -3.99
C VAL A 30 2.88 -2.66 -4.51
N THR A 31 3.94 -2.10 -3.94
CA THR A 31 5.32 -2.49 -4.23
C THR A 31 6.15 -2.37 -2.96
N ALA A 32 7.24 -3.12 -2.86
CA ALA A 32 8.17 -3.02 -1.74
C ALA A 32 9.60 -2.78 -2.22
N GLY A 33 10.45 -2.29 -1.31
CA GLY A 33 11.88 -2.16 -1.56
C GLY A 33 12.58 -3.52 -1.48
N ALA A 34 13.81 -3.60 -1.98
CA ALA A 34 14.60 -4.84 -1.99
C ALA A 34 14.92 -5.38 -0.58
N SER A 35 14.85 -4.54 0.45
CA SER A 35 15.13 -4.88 1.85
C SER A 35 13.88 -5.24 2.66
N THR A 36 12.71 -5.32 2.03
CA THR A 36 11.46 -5.65 2.71
C THR A 36 11.35 -7.17 2.89
N PRO A 37 11.10 -7.70 4.11
CA PRO A 37 10.94 -9.12 4.37
C PRO A 37 9.86 -9.80 3.52
N GLU A 38 10.05 -11.10 3.24
CA GLU A 38 9.03 -11.95 2.63
C GLU A 38 7.74 -11.93 3.48
N GLY A 39 6.58 -11.83 2.82
CA GLY A 39 5.27 -11.80 3.47
C GLY A 39 4.75 -10.40 3.86
N GLN A 40 5.59 -9.36 3.85
CA GLN A 40 5.12 -8.00 4.16
C GLN A 40 4.23 -7.42 3.04
N ILE A 41 4.55 -7.73 1.78
CA ILE A 41 3.66 -7.43 0.64
C ILE A 41 2.32 -8.14 0.81
N ASP A 42 2.35 -9.43 1.17
CA ASP A 42 1.13 -10.24 1.32
C ASP A 42 0.25 -9.73 2.46
N ALA A 43 0.85 -9.30 3.57
CA ALA A 43 0.12 -8.70 4.69
C ALA A 43 -0.58 -7.39 4.27
N VAL A 44 0.10 -6.54 3.50
CA VAL A 44 -0.50 -5.31 2.96
C VAL A 44 -1.61 -5.63 1.94
N ALA A 45 -1.38 -6.61 1.06
CA ALA A 45 -2.39 -7.03 0.08
C ALA A 45 -3.65 -7.57 0.76
N ALA A 46 -3.49 -8.48 1.74
CA ALA A 46 -4.59 -9.04 2.51
C ALA A 46 -5.38 -7.97 3.28
N PHE A 47 -4.69 -6.96 3.84
CA PHE A 47 -5.35 -5.83 4.48
C PHE A 47 -6.18 -5.00 3.49
N LEU A 48 -5.64 -4.71 2.31
CA LEU A 48 -6.33 -3.95 1.26
C LEU A 48 -7.52 -4.71 0.67
N GLU A 49 -7.45 -6.03 0.57
CA GLU A 49 -8.57 -6.87 0.10
C GLU A 49 -9.70 -6.98 1.13
N ALA A 50 -9.42 -6.75 2.41
CA ALA A 50 -10.40 -6.80 3.50
C ALA A 50 -11.12 -5.47 3.76
N LEU A 51 -10.73 -4.39 3.06
CA LEU A 51 -11.31 -3.04 3.17
C LEU A 51 -12.50 -2.83 2.23
#